data_AF-A0A9D5T5Z5-F1
#
_entry.id   AF-A0A9D5T5Z5-F1
#
_cell.length_a   1.000
_cell.length_b   1.000
_cell.length_c   1.000
_cell.angle_alpha   90.00
_cell.angle_beta   90.00
_cell.angle_gamma   90.00
#
_symmetry.space_group_name_H-M   'P 1'
#
loop_
_entity.id
_entity.type
_entity.pdbx_description
1 polymer ?
#
loop_
_entity_poly.entity_id
_entity_poly.type
_entity_poly.pdbx_seq_one_letter_code
_entity_poly.pdbx_strand_id
1 'polypeptide(L)'
;MIDIIRKPDDLLISTDNYPLCRKAKGVTVRFEIAQHKLKLFVSAKTEKPKFILLRWNYKTAEEVKVFGDKWERSYADLFWSSINPELFMPWYFFVSSKRETTGIGVEVGAHSFVSFEYDSSGVSAWVDVRCGAQGVWLDGRELLACTFVNESYTGISSFAAAKLFCNLMSPNPKLPDHIVYGSNNWYYAYGKSSREDILRDSEFLANLSEGLKNRPYMVIDDGWSLNLTDGPWLPNDTFGDMKTLANEMRKKGVRPGIWVRLLANSELSNKNPKWQLKRECQTYTPPLDPSHPEVQEYLRQVLRSIKEWGFELLKHDYSTCDLFEGFGFNLNGSITNEENWTFFDNKKTSAEITLDFYRLIREECQDMVVISCDTIPHLSAGIFELCRIGDDTSGKSWSRTRALGVNSLAFRL
;
A
#
# COMPACT_ATOMS: atom_id res chain seq x y z
N MET A 1 -19.07 8.55 23.65
CA MET A 1 -18.67 7.49 22.71
C MET A 1 -18.61 8.12 21.33
N ILE A 2 -17.51 7.93 20.63
CA ILE A 2 -17.32 8.44 19.27
C ILE A 2 -18.13 7.54 18.33
N ASP A 3 -18.97 8.15 17.49
CA ASP A 3 -19.79 7.44 16.50
C ASP A 3 -19.83 8.20 15.16
N ILE A 4 -19.19 7.61 14.15
CA ILE A 4 -19.22 8.08 12.76
C ILE A 4 -20.13 7.23 11.86
N ILE A 5 -20.81 6.20 12.38
CA ILE A 5 -21.72 5.31 11.62
C ILE A 5 -23.12 5.92 11.55
N ARG A 6 -23.14 7.18 11.13
CA ARG A 6 -24.32 8.01 10.94
C ARG A 6 -24.06 9.01 9.82
N LYS A 7 -25.11 9.66 9.32
CA LYS A 7 -24.93 10.74 8.36
C LYS A 7 -24.03 11.85 8.95
N PRO A 8 -23.03 12.34 8.20
CA PRO A 8 -22.17 13.43 8.67
C PRO A 8 -22.97 14.72 8.83
N ASP A 9 -22.52 15.56 9.77
CA ASP A 9 -23.12 16.86 10.09
C ASP A 9 -22.77 17.92 9.05
N ASP A 10 -21.62 17.78 8.38
CA ASP A 10 -21.25 18.59 7.24
C ASP A 10 -20.63 17.76 6.11
N LEU A 11 -20.80 18.26 4.89
CA LEU A 11 -20.29 17.66 3.67
C LEU A 11 -19.89 18.76 2.69
N LEU A 12 -18.65 18.69 2.24
CA LEU A 12 -18.13 19.54 1.17
C LEU A 12 -17.55 18.68 0.05
N ILE A 13 -17.65 19.17 -1.18
CA ILE A 13 -17.16 18.50 -2.38
C ILE A 13 -16.29 19.49 -3.15
N SER A 14 -15.17 19.02 -3.68
CA SER A 14 -14.42 19.72 -4.72
C SER A 14 -14.46 18.93 -6.03
N THR A 15 -14.40 19.64 -7.15
CA THR A 15 -14.29 19.08 -8.50
C THR A 15 -13.18 19.80 -9.25
N ASP A 16 -12.90 19.41 -10.49
CA ASP A 16 -12.00 20.18 -11.35
C ASP A 16 -12.46 21.63 -11.58
N ASN A 17 -13.78 21.89 -11.53
CA ASN A 17 -14.38 23.20 -11.80
C ASN A 17 -14.74 23.99 -10.53
N TYR A 18 -14.84 23.31 -9.39
CA TYR A 18 -15.32 23.91 -8.14
C TYR A 18 -14.34 23.64 -6.99
N PRO A 19 -13.92 24.68 -6.24
CA PRO A 19 -13.25 24.47 -4.97
C PRO A 19 -14.21 23.80 -3.98
N LEU A 20 -13.67 23.44 -2.81
CA LEU A 20 -14.41 22.77 -1.75
C LEU A 20 -15.68 23.56 -1.36
N CYS A 21 -16.87 23.00 -1.62
CA CYS A 21 -18.14 23.68 -1.42
C CYS A 21 -19.28 22.71 -1.04
N ARG A 22 -20.36 23.23 -0.41
CA ARG A 22 -21.54 22.43 -0.01
C ARG A 22 -22.43 22.00 -1.18
N LYS A 23 -22.30 22.65 -2.35
CA LYS A 23 -23.20 22.46 -3.51
C LYS A 23 -22.40 22.43 -4.81
N ALA A 24 -21.61 21.38 -5.00
CA ALA A 24 -21.05 21.07 -6.32
C ALA A 24 -22.16 20.55 -7.23
N LYS A 25 -22.64 21.39 -8.16
CA LYS A 25 -23.69 20.99 -9.11
C LYS A 25 -23.19 19.83 -9.97
N GLY A 26 -23.98 18.76 -10.10
CA GLY A 26 -23.64 17.63 -10.98
C GLY A 26 -22.88 16.49 -10.31
N VAL A 27 -22.56 16.60 -9.02
CA VAL A 27 -22.05 15.49 -8.18
C VAL A 27 -23.14 15.10 -7.18
N THR A 28 -23.40 13.80 -7.04
CA THR A 28 -24.30 13.23 -6.04
C THR A 28 -23.48 12.42 -5.04
N VAL A 29 -23.72 12.66 -3.75
CA VAL A 29 -23.16 11.86 -2.67
C VAL A 29 -24.31 11.19 -1.93
N ARG A 30 -24.24 9.86 -1.80
CA ARG A 30 -25.24 9.03 -1.14
C ARG A 30 -24.60 8.23 -0.02
N PHE A 31 -25.32 8.09 1.08
CA PHE A 31 -24.92 7.29 2.23
C PHE A 31 -25.86 6.10 2.38
N GLU A 32 -25.31 4.96 2.77
CA GLU A 32 -26.07 3.79 3.16
C GLU A 32 -25.53 3.26 4.49
N ILE A 33 -26.41 3.12 5.48
CA ILE A 33 -26.05 2.55 6.78
C ILE A 33 -26.66 1.17 6.85
N ALA A 34 -25.80 0.15 6.98
CA ALA A 34 -26.23 -1.23 7.12
C ALA A 34 -25.17 -2.00 7.92
N GLN A 35 -25.61 -2.93 8.78
CA GLN A 35 -24.73 -3.82 9.55
C GLN A 35 -23.62 -3.07 10.33
N HIS A 36 -23.97 -1.93 10.94
CA HIS A 36 -23.03 -1.07 11.68
C HIS A 36 -21.85 -0.55 10.83
N LYS A 37 -22.09 -0.34 9.53
CA LYS A 37 -21.15 0.30 8.60
C LYS A 37 -21.82 1.45 7.88
N LEU A 38 -21.04 2.46 7.51
CA LEU A 38 -21.49 3.58 6.68
C LEU A 38 -20.78 3.52 5.33
N LYS A 39 -21.53 3.22 4.27
CA LYS A 39 -21.01 3.25 2.90
C LYS A 39 -21.19 4.62 2.28
N LEU A 40 -20.16 5.08 1.58
CA LEU A 40 -20.17 6.32 0.83
C LEU A 40 -20.18 6.03 -0.67
N PHE A 41 -21.21 6.51 -1.35
CA PHE A 41 -21.34 6.44 -2.80
C PHE A 41 -21.20 7.82 -3.43
N VAL A 42 -20.48 7.89 -4.54
CA VAL A 42 -20.27 9.12 -5.32
C VAL A 42 -20.66 8.85 -6.76
N SER A 43 -21.45 9.73 -7.38
CA SER A 43 -21.74 9.68 -8.81
C SER A 43 -21.68 11.06 -9.42
N ALA A 44 -21.22 11.14 -10.66
CA ALA A 44 -21.16 12.37 -11.43
C ALA A 44 -21.27 12.05 -12.92
N LYS A 45 -22.10 12.81 -13.65
CA LYS A 45 -22.29 12.59 -15.11
C LYS A 45 -21.38 13.48 -15.95
N THR A 46 -21.21 14.73 -15.53
CA THR A 46 -20.45 15.75 -16.28
C THR A 46 -19.36 16.42 -15.46
N GLU A 47 -19.46 16.37 -14.14
CA GLU A 47 -18.41 16.87 -13.25
C GLU A 47 -17.38 15.79 -12.94
N LYS A 48 -16.19 16.24 -12.54
CA LYS A 48 -15.07 15.40 -12.16
C LYS A 48 -14.73 15.61 -10.68
N PRO A 49 -15.32 14.83 -9.75
CA PRO A 49 -15.06 15.01 -8.32
C PRO A 49 -13.61 14.70 -7.96
N LYS A 50 -13.05 15.48 -7.03
CA LYS A 50 -11.70 15.33 -6.48
C LYS A 50 -11.73 14.85 -5.03
N PHE A 51 -12.33 15.66 -4.15
CA PHE A 51 -12.41 15.37 -2.72
C PHE A 51 -13.82 15.47 -2.21
N ILE A 52 -14.17 14.59 -1.27
CA ILE A 52 -15.37 14.67 -0.43
C ILE A 52 -14.89 14.81 1.01
N LEU A 53 -15.15 15.96 1.62
CA LEU A 53 -14.84 16.22 3.03
C LEU A 53 -16.10 16.00 3.86
N LEU A 54 -16.02 15.11 4.84
CA LEU A 54 -17.10 14.78 5.76
C LEU A 54 -16.73 15.22 7.17
N ARG A 55 -17.72 15.71 7.94
CA ARG A 55 -17.53 16.12 9.34
C ARG A 55 -18.57 15.48 10.25
N TRP A 56 -18.12 14.90 11.36
CA TRP A 56 -18.95 14.48 12.48
C TRP A 56 -18.57 15.27 13.72
N ASN A 57 -19.51 16.06 14.22
CA ASN A 57 -19.33 16.93 15.37
C ASN A 57 -19.67 16.19 16.66
N TYR A 58 -18.77 16.25 17.64
CA TYR A 58 -18.99 15.82 19.01
C TYR A 58 -17.90 16.42 19.91
N LYS A 59 -18.17 16.53 21.21
CA LYS A 59 -17.19 17.08 22.15
C LYS A 59 -16.36 15.97 22.80
N THR A 60 -15.04 16.04 22.68
CA THR A 60 -14.13 15.18 23.41
C THR A 60 -14.07 15.64 24.87
N ALA A 61 -14.67 14.87 25.77
CA ALA A 61 -14.92 15.28 27.16
C ALA A 61 -13.79 14.94 28.14
N GLU A 62 -12.90 14.02 27.78
CA GLU A 62 -11.78 13.57 28.61
C GLU A 62 -10.44 13.67 27.88
N GLU A 63 -9.35 13.59 28.63
CA GLU A 63 -8.00 13.53 28.05
C GLU A 63 -7.84 12.21 27.28
N VAL A 64 -7.42 12.31 26.03
CA VAL A 64 -7.23 11.18 25.13
C VAL A 64 -5.85 11.21 24.48
N LYS A 65 -5.39 10.02 24.08
CA LYS A 65 -4.27 9.83 23.18
C LYS A 65 -4.75 9.36 21.82
N VAL A 66 -4.08 9.81 20.76
CA VAL A 66 -4.45 9.58 19.37
C VAL A 66 -3.29 8.90 18.66
N PHE A 67 -3.57 7.84 17.93
CA PHE A 67 -2.58 7.11 17.12
C PHE A 67 -3.17 6.84 15.73
N GLY A 68 -2.51 7.33 14.68
CA GLY A 68 -2.85 7.07 13.29
C GLY A 68 -1.72 6.34 12.57
N ASP A 69 -2.07 5.68 11.45
CA ASP A 69 -1.09 4.99 10.62
C ASP A 69 -0.44 5.92 9.58
N LYS A 70 0.29 5.35 8.62
CA LYS A 70 0.92 6.03 7.48
C LYS A 70 0.51 5.38 6.18
N TRP A 71 0.47 6.16 5.09
CA TRP A 71 -0.05 5.74 3.80
C TRP A 71 0.50 4.40 3.31
N GLU A 72 1.80 4.17 3.52
CA GLU A 72 2.57 3.10 2.89
C GLU A 72 3.34 2.25 3.91
N ARG A 73 4.27 2.86 4.67
CA ARG A 73 5.04 2.21 5.75
C ARG A 73 5.44 3.23 6.81
N SER A 74 5.97 2.74 7.93
CA SER A 74 6.53 3.60 8.99
C SER A 74 7.93 4.11 8.62
N TYR A 75 8.20 5.36 9.01
CA TYR A 75 9.51 6.00 8.90
C TYR A 75 9.98 6.52 10.27
N ALA A 76 9.81 5.70 11.32
CA ALA A 76 10.09 6.05 12.72
C ALA A 76 9.16 7.12 13.31
N ASP A 77 7.98 7.24 12.75
CA ASP A 77 7.02 8.33 12.98
C ASP A 77 5.66 7.85 13.48
N LEU A 78 5.58 6.60 13.95
CA LEU A 78 4.41 6.05 14.61
C LEU A 78 4.51 6.23 16.13
N PHE A 79 3.53 6.91 16.74
CA PHE A 79 3.46 7.11 18.18
C PHE A 79 2.06 7.55 18.62
N TRP A 80 1.74 7.36 19.90
CA TRP A 80 0.57 7.94 20.54
C TRP A 80 0.83 9.41 20.88
N SER A 81 0.00 10.31 20.36
CA SER A 81 0.08 11.75 20.56
C SER A 81 -1.09 12.27 21.40
N SER A 82 -1.01 13.50 21.89
CA SER A 82 -2.22 14.24 22.32
C SER A 82 -2.98 14.72 21.07
N ILE A 83 -4.20 15.23 21.23
CA ILE A 83 -4.96 15.80 20.10
C ILE A 83 -4.10 16.85 19.37
N ASN A 84 -3.89 16.62 18.07
CA ASN A 84 -3.25 17.56 17.16
C ASN A 84 -4.09 17.60 15.87
N PRO A 85 -4.90 18.65 15.65
CA PRO A 85 -5.79 18.75 14.48
C PRO A 85 -5.05 18.75 13.15
N GLU A 86 -3.77 19.10 13.13
CA GLU A 86 -2.92 19.12 11.93
C GLU A 86 -2.36 17.73 11.58
N LEU A 87 -2.55 16.72 12.44
CA LEU A 87 -2.13 15.35 12.13
C LEU A 87 -3.13 14.69 11.21
N PHE A 88 -2.66 14.49 9.99
CA PHE A 88 -3.35 13.71 8.99
C PHE A 88 -3.11 12.21 9.21
N MET A 89 -4.19 11.44 9.35
CA MET A 89 -4.17 10.03 9.69
C MET A 89 -4.82 9.20 8.58
N PRO A 90 -4.04 8.59 7.67
CA PRO A 90 -4.58 7.77 6.60
C PRO A 90 -5.21 6.47 7.12
N TRP A 91 -6.25 6.02 6.41
CA TRP A 91 -6.97 4.75 6.56
C TRP A 91 -7.75 4.56 7.85
N TYR A 92 -7.09 4.77 8.98
CA TYR A 92 -7.66 4.59 10.30
C TYR A 92 -6.83 5.30 11.37
N PHE A 93 -7.45 5.48 12.52
CA PHE A 93 -6.79 5.93 13.73
C PHE A 93 -7.51 5.39 14.96
N PHE A 94 -6.84 5.52 16.10
CA PHE A 94 -7.33 5.15 17.40
C PHE A 94 -7.36 6.36 18.32
N VAL A 95 -8.42 6.45 19.11
CA VAL A 95 -8.54 7.38 20.24
C VAL A 95 -8.63 6.56 21.50
N SER A 96 -7.69 6.75 22.43
CA SER A 96 -7.64 6.00 23.68
C SER A 96 -7.71 6.94 24.88
N SER A 97 -8.62 6.64 25.80
CA SER A 97 -8.67 7.25 27.13
C SER A 97 -8.26 6.22 28.20
N LYS A 98 -8.45 6.56 29.48
CA LYS A 98 -8.28 5.60 30.59
C LYS A 98 -9.36 4.52 30.63
N ARG A 99 -10.47 4.70 29.91
CA ARG A 99 -11.67 3.85 30.00
C ARG A 99 -11.89 3.02 28.75
N GLU A 100 -11.66 3.63 27.59
CA GLU A 100 -11.98 3.04 26.30
C GLU A 100 -10.89 3.33 25.25
N THR A 101 -10.76 2.42 24.29
CA THR A 101 -10.04 2.66 23.03
C THR A 101 -11.05 2.52 21.90
N THR A 102 -11.19 3.56 21.10
CA THR A 102 -12.08 3.58 19.93
C THR A 102 -11.26 3.58 18.65
N GLY A 103 -11.53 2.63 17.76
CA GLY A 103 -10.98 2.59 16.41
C GLY A 103 -11.96 3.23 15.42
N ILE A 104 -11.43 4.03 14.50
CA ILE A 104 -12.18 4.70 13.44
C ILE A 104 -11.39 4.53 12.15
N GLY A 105 -12.05 4.13 11.07
CA GLY A 105 -11.36 3.90 9.81
C GLY A 105 -12.28 3.50 8.67
N VAL A 106 -11.68 3.02 7.59
CA VAL A 106 -12.38 2.41 6.46
C VAL A 106 -11.96 0.96 6.27
N GLU A 107 -12.82 0.16 5.64
CA GLU A 107 -12.46 -1.20 5.24
C GLU A 107 -11.34 -1.19 4.19
N VAL A 108 -10.48 -2.21 4.27
CA VAL A 108 -9.43 -2.44 3.27
C VAL A 108 -10.02 -2.60 1.88
N GLY A 109 -9.24 -2.22 0.86
CA GLY A 109 -9.69 -2.29 -0.53
C GLY A 109 -10.72 -1.23 -0.94
N ALA A 110 -10.75 -0.09 -0.24
CA ALA A 110 -11.54 1.07 -0.63
C ALA A 110 -11.18 1.58 -2.04
N HIS A 111 -12.16 2.11 -2.77
CA HIS A 111 -11.97 2.71 -4.10
C HIS A 111 -11.65 4.21 -4.05
N SER A 112 -11.13 4.68 -2.92
CA SER A 112 -10.67 6.05 -2.68
C SER A 112 -9.58 6.03 -1.61
N PHE A 113 -8.67 7.00 -1.65
CA PHE A 113 -7.77 7.24 -0.52
C PHE A 113 -8.55 7.97 0.57
N VAL A 114 -8.49 7.48 1.81
CA VAL A 114 -9.22 8.07 2.93
C VAL A 114 -8.26 8.42 4.04
N SER A 115 -8.46 9.59 4.61
CA SER A 115 -7.74 10.02 5.79
C SER A 115 -8.64 10.77 6.75
N PHE A 116 -8.13 10.93 7.96
CA PHE A 116 -8.85 11.50 9.06
C PHE A 116 -8.03 12.61 9.73
N GLU A 117 -8.76 13.58 10.22
CA GLU A 117 -8.29 14.59 11.17
C GLU A 117 -9.18 14.51 12.41
N TYR A 118 -8.58 14.71 13.57
CA TYR A 118 -9.29 14.62 14.84
C TYR A 118 -8.96 15.82 15.73
N ASP A 119 -10.02 16.50 16.17
CA ASP A 119 -9.93 17.65 17.05
C ASP A 119 -10.87 17.50 18.27
N SER A 120 -10.89 18.51 19.14
CA SER A 120 -11.71 18.48 20.36
C SER A 120 -13.22 18.55 20.11
N SER A 121 -13.61 18.87 18.88
CA SER A 121 -14.99 19.09 18.42
C SER A 121 -15.44 18.04 17.39
N GLY A 122 -14.66 17.00 17.10
CA GLY A 122 -15.09 15.89 16.27
C GLY A 122 -14.03 15.32 15.34
N VAL A 123 -14.51 14.65 14.29
CA VAL A 123 -13.70 13.98 13.26
C VAL A 123 -14.05 14.52 11.90
N SER A 124 -13.03 14.80 11.11
CA SER A 124 -13.15 15.06 9.67
C SER A 124 -12.57 13.88 8.90
N ALA A 125 -13.19 13.52 7.78
CA ALA A 125 -12.65 12.54 6.85
C ALA A 125 -12.51 13.14 5.46
N TRP A 126 -11.31 13.06 4.89
CA TRP A 126 -11.04 13.41 3.50
C TRP A 126 -11.09 12.14 2.66
N VAL A 127 -12.04 12.11 1.72
CA VAL A 127 -12.17 11.02 0.75
C VAL A 127 -11.69 11.54 -0.60
N ASP A 128 -10.51 11.10 -1.00
CA ASP A 128 -9.85 11.46 -2.26
C ASP A 128 -10.21 10.44 -3.34
N VAL A 129 -11.02 10.91 -4.29
CA VAL A 129 -11.51 10.17 -5.46
C VAL A 129 -10.82 10.62 -6.74
N ARG A 130 -9.71 11.37 -6.66
CA ARG A 130 -8.98 11.83 -7.85
C ARG A 130 -8.50 10.66 -8.71
N CYS A 131 -8.27 10.94 -10.00
CA CYS A 131 -7.50 10.12 -10.92
C CYS A 131 -6.19 10.85 -11.24
N GLY A 132 -5.10 10.42 -10.60
CA GLY A 132 -3.87 11.20 -10.53
C GLY A 132 -4.09 12.47 -9.70
N ALA A 133 -3.79 13.64 -10.27
CA ALA A 133 -4.02 14.93 -9.64
C ALA A 133 -5.38 15.58 -10.00
N GLN A 134 -6.09 15.03 -11.00
CA GLN A 134 -7.36 15.53 -11.52
C GLN A 134 -8.57 14.79 -10.95
N GLY A 135 -9.76 15.37 -11.07
CA GLY A 135 -11.00 14.69 -10.69
C GLY A 135 -11.29 13.48 -11.59
N VAL A 136 -11.88 12.43 -11.01
CA VAL A 136 -12.23 11.21 -11.74
C VAL A 136 -13.42 11.44 -12.68
N TRP A 137 -13.38 10.89 -13.90
CA TRP A 137 -14.49 10.93 -14.85
C TRP A 137 -15.43 9.73 -14.66
N LEU A 138 -16.40 9.84 -13.75
CA LEU A 138 -17.32 8.73 -13.45
C LEU A 138 -18.31 8.41 -14.59
N ASP A 139 -18.58 9.34 -15.50
CA ASP A 139 -19.45 9.10 -16.67
C ASP A 139 -20.86 8.55 -16.30
N GLY A 140 -21.40 8.98 -15.16
CA GLY A 140 -22.67 8.51 -14.62
C GLY A 140 -22.59 7.21 -13.80
N ARG A 141 -21.41 6.58 -13.69
CA ARG A 141 -21.17 5.44 -12.78
C ARG A 141 -21.35 5.89 -11.33
N GLU A 142 -21.97 5.04 -10.53
CA GLU A 142 -21.95 5.16 -9.07
C GLU A 142 -20.74 4.40 -8.52
N LEU A 143 -19.85 5.14 -7.87
CA LEU A 143 -18.65 4.64 -7.19
C LEU A 143 -18.97 4.39 -5.72
N LEU A 144 -18.80 3.16 -5.23
CA LEU A 144 -18.65 2.92 -3.79
C LEU A 144 -17.24 3.33 -3.39
N ALA A 145 -17.07 4.56 -2.90
CA ALA A 145 -15.77 5.14 -2.60
C ALA A 145 -15.10 4.42 -1.43
N CYS A 146 -15.81 4.28 -0.30
CA CYS A 146 -15.32 3.58 0.88
C CYS A 146 -16.47 3.11 1.79
N THR A 147 -16.14 2.20 2.71
CA THR A 147 -17.01 1.75 3.79
C THR A 147 -16.36 2.12 5.12
N PHE A 148 -16.97 3.03 5.87
CA PHE A 148 -16.51 3.43 7.20
C PHE A 148 -16.89 2.38 8.26
N VAL A 149 -15.99 2.18 9.20
CA VAL A 149 -16.16 1.35 10.40
C VAL A 149 -15.72 2.14 11.65
N ASN A 150 -16.39 1.88 12.77
CA ASN A 150 -16.14 2.50 14.06
C ASN A 150 -16.44 1.46 15.12
N GLU A 151 -15.57 1.28 16.11
CA GLU A 151 -15.87 0.40 17.25
C GLU A 151 -15.14 0.85 18.51
N SER A 152 -15.80 0.72 19.66
CA SER A 152 -15.28 1.11 20.97
C SER A 152 -15.07 -0.11 21.87
N TYR A 153 -13.88 -0.21 22.45
CA TYR A 153 -13.47 -1.34 23.28
C TYR A 153 -13.18 -0.88 24.71
N THR A 154 -13.69 -1.61 25.69
CA THR A 154 -13.48 -1.34 27.13
C THR A 154 -12.89 -2.56 27.82
N GLY A 155 -12.17 -2.35 28.93
CA GLY A 155 -11.63 -3.44 29.76
C GLY A 155 -10.45 -4.21 29.14
N ILE A 156 -9.90 -3.76 28.01
CA ILE A 156 -8.75 -4.37 27.33
C ILE A 156 -7.70 -3.31 27.00
N SER A 157 -6.47 -3.74 26.68
CA SER A 157 -5.40 -2.82 26.28
C SER A 157 -5.66 -2.21 24.91
N SER A 158 -5.09 -1.02 24.65
CA SER A 158 -5.18 -0.37 23.34
C SER A 158 -4.63 -1.23 22.21
N PHE A 159 -3.60 -2.06 22.46
CA PHE A 159 -3.07 -3.02 21.51
C PHE A 159 -4.05 -4.16 21.19
N ALA A 160 -4.78 -4.66 22.20
CA ALA A 160 -5.83 -5.66 21.97
C ALA A 160 -7.02 -5.08 21.20
N ALA A 161 -7.44 -3.86 21.54
CA ALA A 161 -8.47 -3.11 20.81
C ALA A 161 -8.06 -2.89 19.36
N ALA A 162 -6.81 -2.47 19.11
CA ALA A 162 -6.30 -2.26 17.76
C ALA A 162 -6.32 -3.53 16.92
N LYS A 163 -5.95 -4.69 17.49
CA LYS A 163 -6.06 -5.99 16.79
C LYS A 163 -7.49 -6.36 16.44
N LEU A 164 -8.44 -6.18 17.36
CA LEU A 164 -9.86 -6.43 17.07
C LEU A 164 -10.39 -5.51 15.97
N PHE A 165 -9.98 -4.24 15.99
CA PHE A 165 -10.39 -3.26 15.00
C PHE A 165 -9.78 -3.53 13.62
N CYS A 166 -8.50 -3.90 13.53
CA CYS A 166 -7.89 -4.29 12.25
C CYS A 166 -8.59 -5.53 11.64
N ASN A 167 -9.04 -6.48 12.45
CA ASN A 167 -9.87 -7.60 11.96
C ASN A 167 -11.23 -7.13 11.45
N LEU A 168 -11.84 -6.12 12.07
CA LEU A 168 -13.10 -5.52 11.60
C LEU A 168 -12.91 -4.82 10.23
N MET A 169 -11.80 -4.11 10.04
CA MET A 169 -11.46 -3.44 8.78
C MET A 169 -11.09 -4.40 7.64
N SER A 170 -10.59 -5.59 7.96
CA SER A 170 -10.11 -6.58 6.99
C SER A 170 -10.91 -7.89 7.10
N PRO A 171 -12.16 -7.92 6.61
CA PRO A 171 -13.04 -9.08 6.77
C PRO A 171 -12.60 -10.31 5.97
N ASN A 172 -11.80 -10.12 4.91
CA ASN A 172 -11.32 -11.21 4.04
C ASN A 172 -9.78 -11.13 3.88
N PRO A 173 -9.00 -11.39 4.95
CA PRO A 173 -7.56 -11.27 4.87
C PRO A 173 -6.97 -12.39 4.00
N LYS A 174 -5.96 -12.04 3.19
CA LYS A 174 -5.13 -13.02 2.49
C LYS A 174 -3.95 -13.36 3.40
N LEU A 175 -3.99 -14.53 4.01
CA LEU A 175 -2.93 -15.02 4.88
C LEU A 175 -2.11 -16.09 4.17
N PRO A 176 -0.79 -16.19 4.44
CA PRO A 176 -0.01 -17.33 3.95
C PRO A 176 -0.50 -18.62 4.62
N ASP A 177 -0.46 -19.74 3.90
CA ASP A 177 -0.87 -21.06 4.39
C ASP A 177 0.20 -21.75 5.26
N HIS A 178 1.36 -21.10 5.43
CA HIS A 178 2.47 -21.54 6.27
C HIS A 178 3.22 -20.33 6.85
N ILE A 179 4.08 -20.57 7.85
CA ILE A 179 4.96 -19.53 8.39
C ILE A 179 5.98 -19.13 7.34
N VAL A 180 5.98 -17.86 6.93
CA VAL A 180 6.99 -17.33 6.01
C VAL A 180 8.16 -16.78 6.80
N TYR A 181 9.34 -17.35 6.58
CA TYR A 181 10.59 -16.93 7.21
C TYR A 181 11.76 -17.22 6.27
N GLY A 182 12.89 -16.55 6.47
CA GLY A 182 14.02 -16.71 5.56
C GLY A 182 15.03 -15.58 5.60
N SER A 183 15.78 -15.44 4.51
CA SER A 183 16.80 -14.42 4.31
C SER A 183 16.53 -13.60 3.04
N ASN A 184 16.98 -12.35 3.05
CA ASN A 184 16.96 -11.43 1.92
C ASN A 184 18.34 -10.77 1.84
N ASN A 185 18.99 -10.81 0.68
CA ASN A 185 20.38 -10.38 0.55
C ASN A 185 20.59 -8.86 0.49
N TRP A 186 19.53 -8.04 0.39
CA TRP A 186 19.62 -6.57 0.31
C TRP A 186 20.43 -5.96 1.47
N TYR A 187 20.17 -6.43 2.69
CA TYR A 187 20.68 -5.81 3.91
C TYR A 187 22.19 -5.99 4.15
N TYR A 188 22.87 -6.83 3.36
CA TYR A 188 24.33 -6.95 3.38
C TYR A 188 25.00 -6.82 2.00
N ALA A 189 24.33 -7.20 0.91
CA ALA A 189 24.89 -7.17 -0.44
C ALA A 189 24.55 -5.89 -1.21
N TYR A 190 23.37 -5.30 -0.96
CA TYR A 190 22.91 -4.03 -1.53
C TYR A 190 23.14 -3.92 -3.05
N GLY A 191 22.56 -4.85 -3.81
CA GLY A 191 22.68 -4.89 -5.28
C GLY A 191 23.93 -5.60 -5.81
N LYS A 192 24.91 -5.95 -4.96
CA LYS A 192 26.18 -6.55 -5.39
C LYS A 192 26.25 -8.02 -4.98
N SER A 193 25.76 -8.90 -5.85
CA SER A 193 25.78 -10.35 -5.64
C SER A 193 25.86 -11.12 -6.96
N SER A 194 26.11 -12.43 -6.87
CA SER A 194 26.12 -13.35 -8.02
C SER A 194 25.32 -14.63 -7.73
N ARG A 195 25.19 -15.49 -8.74
CA ARG A 195 24.67 -16.85 -8.60
C ARG A 195 25.37 -17.62 -7.49
N GLU A 196 26.70 -17.59 -7.46
CA GLU A 196 27.52 -18.30 -6.47
C GLU A 196 27.23 -17.80 -5.05
N ASP A 197 27.08 -16.48 -4.87
CA ASP A 197 26.71 -15.90 -3.58
C ASP A 197 25.33 -16.40 -3.13
N ILE A 198 24.32 -16.38 -4.02
CA ILE A 198 22.97 -16.85 -3.69
C ILE A 198 22.95 -18.34 -3.32
N LEU A 199 23.73 -19.17 -4.02
CA LEU A 199 23.81 -20.60 -3.71
C LEU A 199 24.51 -20.86 -2.38
N ARG A 200 25.57 -20.09 -2.06
CA ARG A 200 26.23 -20.14 -0.75
C ARG A 200 25.27 -19.73 0.36
N ASP A 201 24.52 -18.64 0.16
CA ASP A 201 23.58 -18.13 1.15
C ASP A 201 22.39 -19.08 1.34
N SER A 202 21.95 -19.74 0.27
CA SER A 202 20.95 -20.81 0.29
C SER A 202 21.42 -22.01 1.11
N GLU A 203 22.66 -22.46 0.92
CA GLU A 203 23.25 -23.57 1.70
C GLU A 203 23.40 -23.21 3.18
N PHE A 204 23.89 -22.01 3.47
CA PHE A 204 23.99 -21.52 4.84
C PHE A 204 22.63 -21.47 5.54
N LEU A 205 21.62 -20.88 4.89
CA LEU A 205 20.27 -20.81 5.42
C LEU A 205 19.63 -22.20 5.59
N ALA A 206 19.91 -23.12 4.66
CA ALA A 206 19.43 -24.49 4.73
C ALA A 206 19.99 -25.24 5.95
N ASN A 207 21.29 -25.05 6.26
CA ASN A 207 21.94 -25.64 7.42
C ASN A 207 21.38 -25.06 8.73
N LEU A 208 21.13 -23.76 8.80
CA LEU A 208 20.51 -23.12 9.99
C LEU A 208 19.07 -23.60 10.27
N SER A 209 18.42 -24.17 9.26
CA SER A 209 17.03 -24.62 9.32
C SER A 209 16.89 -26.14 9.21
N GLU A 210 17.98 -26.90 9.41
CA GLU A 210 17.97 -28.36 9.32
C GLU A 210 16.88 -28.99 10.23
N GLY A 211 16.24 -30.05 9.72
CA GLY A 211 15.15 -30.74 10.43
C GLY A 211 13.77 -30.07 10.33
N LEU A 212 13.68 -28.83 9.84
CA LEU A 212 12.38 -28.16 9.62
C LEU A 212 11.72 -28.66 8.32
N LYS A 213 10.45 -29.08 8.43
CA LYS A 213 9.63 -29.52 7.29
C LYS A 213 9.27 -28.36 6.36
N ASN A 214 8.85 -27.23 6.92
CA ASN A 214 8.67 -25.99 6.17
C ASN A 214 10.06 -25.41 5.94
N ARG A 215 10.51 -25.30 4.68
CA ARG A 215 11.84 -24.79 4.35
C ARG A 215 11.81 -23.27 4.21
N PRO A 216 12.88 -22.56 4.61
CA PRO A 216 12.90 -21.09 4.57
C PRO A 216 12.98 -20.57 3.14
N TYR A 217 12.59 -19.31 2.95
CA TYR A 217 12.80 -18.59 1.70
C TYR A 217 14.20 -17.96 1.63
N MET A 218 14.86 -18.07 0.48
CA MET A 218 15.99 -17.22 0.15
C MET A 218 15.55 -16.26 -0.94
N VAL A 219 15.49 -14.96 -0.62
CA VAL A 219 15.05 -13.91 -1.54
C VAL A 219 16.26 -13.26 -2.20
N ILE A 220 16.31 -13.36 -3.52
CA ILE A 220 17.22 -12.59 -4.37
C ILE A 220 16.62 -11.19 -4.50
N ASP A 221 17.24 -10.20 -3.86
CA ASP A 221 16.83 -8.80 -3.96
C ASP A 221 17.41 -8.13 -5.23
N ASP A 222 17.28 -6.81 -5.36
CA ASP A 222 17.77 -6.07 -6.54
C ASP A 222 19.25 -6.39 -6.87
N GLY A 223 19.63 -6.25 -8.15
CA GLY A 223 20.96 -6.57 -8.68
C GLY A 223 21.05 -7.84 -9.53
N TRP A 224 19.97 -8.61 -9.64
CA TRP A 224 19.91 -9.79 -10.52
C TRP A 224 19.64 -9.45 -11.98
N SER A 225 18.99 -8.32 -12.25
CA SER A 225 18.61 -7.85 -13.58
C SER A 225 19.73 -7.07 -14.27
N LEU A 226 19.54 -6.74 -15.55
CA LEU A 226 20.48 -5.94 -16.35
C LEU A 226 20.76 -4.55 -15.74
N ASN A 227 19.73 -3.90 -15.20
CA ASN A 227 19.82 -2.59 -14.58
C ASN A 227 19.35 -2.67 -13.12
N LEU A 228 19.99 -1.89 -12.25
CA LEU A 228 19.56 -1.75 -10.86
C LEU A 228 18.28 -0.94 -10.80
N THR A 229 17.27 -1.45 -10.09
CA THR A 229 15.97 -0.79 -9.90
C THR A 229 15.23 -0.38 -11.18
N ASP A 230 15.61 -0.92 -12.34
CA ASP A 230 15.02 -0.58 -13.63
C ASP A 230 14.98 -1.79 -14.55
N GLY A 231 13.94 -1.85 -15.39
CA GLY A 231 13.82 -2.88 -16.42
C GLY A 231 14.83 -2.71 -17.57
N PRO A 232 14.82 -3.62 -18.55
CA PRO A 232 13.99 -4.81 -18.62
C PRO A 232 14.38 -5.86 -17.56
N TRP A 233 13.38 -6.58 -17.06
CA TRP A 233 13.52 -7.60 -16.00
C TRP A 233 14.08 -8.92 -16.55
N LEU A 234 15.26 -8.85 -17.14
CA LEU A 234 16.04 -9.95 -17.68
C LEU A 234 17.28 -10.17 -16.82
N PRO A 235 17.71 -11.42 -16.57
CA PRO A 235 18.88 -11.68 -15.77
C PRO A 235 20.15 -11.17 -16.45
N ASN A 236 21.09 -10.70 -15.64
CA ASN A 236 22.43 -10.37 -16.12
C ASN A 236 23.37 -11.60 -16.11
N ASP A 237 24.59 -11.40 -16.62
CA ASP A 237 25.57 -12.48 -16.77
C ASP A 237 26.05 -13.09 -15.44
N THR A 238 25.94 -12.38 -14.31
CA THR A 238 26.39 -12.91 -13.00
C THR A 238 25.36 -13.86 -12.37
N PHE A 239 24.12 -13.85 -12.85
CA PHE A 239 23.05 -14.76 -12.40
C PHE A 239 22.77 -15.88 -13.41
N GLY A 240 22.84 -15.55 -14.71
CA GLY A 240 22.62 -16.49 -15.81
C GLY A 240 21.18 -17.02 -15.86
N ASP A 241 21.01 -18.31 -16.18
CA ASP A 241 19.68 -18.90 -16.32
C ASP A 241 18.96 -19.02 -14.96
N MET A 242 17.91 -18.22 -14.81
CA MET A 242 17.13 -18.08 -13.57
C MET A 242 16.31 -19.32 -13.24
N LYS A 243 15.85 -20.06 -14.25
CA LYS A 243 15.13 -21.33 -14.04
C LYS A 243 16.05 -22.37 -13.41
N THR A 244 17.29 -22.47 -13.88
CA THR A 244 18.30 -23.36 -13.33
C THR A 244 18.69 -22.91 -11.92
N LEU A 245 18.84 -21.60 -11.69
CA LEU A 245 19.13 -21.06 -10.35
C LEU A 245 18.04 -21.41 -9.33
N ALA A 246 16.77 -21.16 -9.65
CA ALA A 246 15.66 -21.50 -8.78
C ALA A 246 15.60 -23.01 -8.47
N ASN A 247 15.91 -23.87 -9.45
CA ASN A 247 16.04 -25.31 -9.23
C ASN A 247 17.19 -25.67 -8.28
N GLU A 248 18.34 -25.02 -8.41
CA GLU A 248 19.51 -25.24 -7.54
C GLU A 248 19.24 -24.78 -6.11
N MET A 249 18.60 -23.62 -5.92
CA MET A 249 18.14 -23.15 -4.60
C MET A 249 17.22 -24.19 -3.93
N ARG A 250 16.25 -24.74 -4.68
CA ARG A 250 15.40 -25.83 -4.18
C ARG A 250 16.20 -27.08 -3.80
N LYS A 251 17.19 -27.48 -4.60
CA LYS A 251 18.07 -28.62 -4.30
C LYS A 251 18.93 -28.38 -3.05
N LYS A 252 19.31 -27.13 -2.77
CA LYS A 252 19.99 -26.74 -1.52
C LYS A 252 19.04 -26.74 -0.32
N GLY A 253 17.74 -26.89 -0.52
CA GLY A 253 16.75 -26.99 0.55
C GLY A 253 16.23 -25.64 1.03
N VAL A 254 16.12 -24.64 0.13
CA VAL A 254 15.41 -23.39 0.40
C VAL A 254 14.34 -23.14 -0.67
N ARG A 255 13.38 -22.26 -0.37
CA ARG A 255 12.34 -21.84 -1.30
C ARG A 255 12.80 -20.57 -2.03
N PRO A 256 12.82 -20.54 -3.36
CA PRO A 256 13.35 -19.41 -4.11
C PRO A 256 12.38 -18.23 -4.07
N GLY A 257 12.86 -17.06 -3.66
CA GLY A 257 12.15 -15.78 -3.77
C GLY A 257 12.93 -14.77 -4.61
N ILE A 258 12.23 -13.81 -5.21
CA ILE A 258 12.84 -12.79 -6.07
C ILE A 258 12.16 -11.42 -5.93
N TRP A 259 12.94 -10.36 -6.03
CA TRP A 259 12.49 -8.97 -6.00
C TRP A 259 12.25 -8.40 -7.41
N VAL A 260 11.26 -7.52 -7.55
CA VAL A 260 11.00 -6.77 -8.80
C VAL A 260 10.29 -5.42 -8.56
N ARG A 261 10.67 -4.40 -9.33
CA ARG A 261 9.98 -3.09 -9.44
C ARG A 261 9.19 -2.99 -10.75
N LEU A 262 7.95 -3.44 -10.74
CA LEU A 262 7.20 -3.70 -11.98
C LEU A 262 6.99 -2.48 -12.90
N LEU A 263 6.85 -1.28 -12.33
CA LEU A 263 6.52 -0.06 -13.09
C LEU A 263 7.74 0.68 -13.63
N ALA A 264 8.97 0.18 -13.42
CA ALA A 264 10.18 0.78 -13.97
C ALA A 264 10.70 0.01 -15.19
N ASN A 265 10.77 0.70 -16.33
CA ASN A 265 11.53 0.26 -17.50
C ASN A 265 11.84 1.48 -18.38
N SER A 266 12.99 2.12 -18.17
CA SER A 266 13.35 3.35 -18.88
C SER A 266 13.39 3.16 -20.40
N GLU A 267 13.82 2.00 -20.88
CA GLU A 267 13.86 1.68 -22.30
C GLU A 267 12.45 1.69 -22.92
N LEU A 268 11.49 0.99 -22.28
CA LEU A 268 10.10 0.96 -22.73
C LEU A 268 9.43 2.31 -22.58
N SER A 269 9.67 3.02 -21.48
CA SER A 269 9.21 4.38 -21.29
C SER A 269 9.67 5.26 -22.44
N ASN A 270 10.95 5.26 -22.79
CA ASN A 270 11.50 6.09 -23.86
C ASN A 270 10.95 5.71 -25.25
N LYS A 271 10.78 4.41 -25.52
CA LYS A 271 10.23 3.92 -26.79
C LYS A 271 8.73 4.19 -26.93
N ASN A 272 7.99 4.18 -25.80
CA ASN A 272 6.54 4.35 -25.76
C ASN A 272 6.13 5.46 -24.78
N PRO A 273 6.30 6.75 -25.13
CA PRO A 273 5.95 7.86 -24.23
C PRO A 273 4.48 7.88 -23.76
N LYS A 274 3.57 7.19 -24.46
CA LYS A 274 2.17 7.04 -24.06
C LYS A 274 1.95 6.08 -22.89
N TRP A 275 2.92 5.19 -22.64
CA TRP A 275 2.89 4.24 -21.53
C TRP A 275 3.35 4.88 -20.23
N GLN A 276 3.90 6.10 -20.26
CA GLN A 276 4.42 6.76 -19.07
C GLN A 276 3.31 7.48 -18.31
N LEU A 277 3.43 7.51 -16.98
CA LEU A 277 2.73 8.51 -16.18
C LEU A 277 3.29 9.90 -16.51
N LYS A 278 2.41 10.80 -16.96
CA LYS A 278 2.78 12.15 -17.40
C LYS A 278 2.88 13.13 -16.24
N ARG A 279 3.86 12.90 -15.39
CA ARG A 279 4.14 13.67 -14.18
C ARG A 279 5.65 13.77 -13.96
N GLU A 280 6.10 14.72 -13.16
CA GLU A 280 7.46 14.68 -12.66
C GLU A 280 7.62 13.42 -11.78
N CYS A 281 8.83 12.87 -11.72
CA CYS A 281 9.10 11.71 -10.90
C CYS A 281 10.42 11.96 -10.19
N GLN A 282 10.41 11.82 -8.86
CA GLN A 282 11.62 11.94 -8.06
C GLN A 282 12.55 10.73 -8.21
N THR A 283 12.13 9.69 -8.93
CA THR A 283 12.97 8.53 -9.24
C THR A 283 13.67 8.70 -10.59
N TYR A 284 14.73 7.92 -10.81
CA TYR A 284 15.56 7.98 -12.02
C TYR A 284 14.83 7.56 -13.32
N THR A 285 13.65 6.93 -13.21
CA THR A 285 12.92 6.33 -14.33
C THR A 285 11.49 6.86 -14.39
N PRO A 286 11.01 7.40 -15.53
CA PRO A 286 9.60 7.69 -15.74
C PRO A 286 8.77 6.41 -15.61
N PRO A 287 7.86 6.31 -14.62
CA PRO A 287 7.14 5.08 -14.34
C PRO A 287 6.09 4.78 -15.41
N LEU A 288 5.87 3.50 -15.67
CA LEU A 288 4.82 3.00 -16.54
C LEU A 288 3.44 3.17 -15.87
N ASP A 289 2.43 3.53 -16.66
CA ASP A 289 1.05 3.67 -16.24
C ASP A 289 0.34 2.32 -16.24
N PRO A 290 0.01 1.72 -15.07
CA PRO A 290 -0.61 0.40 -15.01
C PRO A 290 -2.08 0.38 -15.45
N SER A 291 -2.67 1.52 -15.77
CA SER A 291 -4.01 1.59 -16.39
C SER A 291 -3.97 1.49 -17.92
N HIS A 292 -2.78 1.57 -18.55
CA HIS A 292 -2.63 1.38 -19.98
C HIS A 292 -2.66 -0.12 -20.34
N PRO A 293 -3.54 -0.58 -21.28
CA PRO A 293 -3.69 -2.01 -21.58
C PRO A 293 -2.41 -2.72 -22.02
N GLU A 294 -1.57 -2.06 -22.81
CA GLU A 294 -0.29 -2.65 -23.24
C GLU A 294 0.74 -2.73 -22.11
N VAL A 295 0.70 -1.81 -21.15
CA VAL A 295 1.51 -1.90 -19.92
C VAL A 295 1.04 -3.09 -19.10
N GLN A 296 -0.27 -3.28 -18.94
CA GLN A 296 -0.82 -4.44 -18.23
C GLN A 296 -0.33 -5.76 -18.84
N GLU A 297 -0.31 -5.88 -20.17
CA GLU A 297 0.20 -7.08 -20.83
C GLU A 297 1.71 -7.26 -20.60
N TYR A 298 2.52 -6.20 -20.67
CA TYR A 298 3.93 -6.25 -20.30
C TYR A 298 4.14 -6.74 -18.86
N LEU A 299 3.36 -6.21 -17.90
CA LEU A 299 3.42 -6.62 -16.50
C LEU A 299 3.09 -8.11 -16.34
N ARG A 300 2.06 -8.61 -17.05
CA ARG A 300 1.71 -10.03 -17.06
C ARG A 300 2.85 -10.89 -17.58
N GLN A 301 3.53 -10.47 -18.65
CA GLN A 301 4.66 -11.20 -19.23
C GLN A 301 5.85 -11.30 -18.27
N VAL A 302 6.18 -10.22 -17.57
CA VAL A 302 7.25 -10.20 -16.55
C VAL A 302 6.92 -11.20 -15.43
N LEU A 303 5.71 -11.15 -14.90
CA LEU A 303 5.27 -12.03 -13.80
C LEU A 303 5.19 -13.50 -14.21
N ARG A 304 4.69 -13.80 -15.42
CA ARG A 304 4.70 -15.15 -16.00
C ARG A 304 6.11 -15.70 -16.13
N SER A 305 7.05 -14.89 -16.61
CA SER A 305 8.46 -15.29 -16.73
C SER A 305 9.06 -15.68 -15.38
N ILE A 306 8.84 -14.86 -14.34
CA ILE A 306 9.29 -15.15 -12.98
C ILE A 306 8.69 -16.47 -12.46
N LYS A 307 7.39 -16.68 -12.69
CA LYS A 307 6.72 -17.91 -12.30
C LYS A 307 7.27 -19.14 -13.06
N GLU A 308 7.49 -19.03 -14.36
CA GLU A 308 8.02 -20.10 -15.21
C GLU A 308 9.46 -20.49 -14.86
N TRP A 309 10.26 -19.55 -14.33
CA TRP A 309 11.56 -19.85 -13.73
C TRP A 309 11.43 -20.71 -12.46
N GLY A 310 10.27 -20.68 -11.80
CA GLY A 310 9.96 -21.52 -10.64
C GLY A 310 10.27 -20.85 -9.31
N PHE A 311 10.18 -19.52 -9.25
CA PHE A 311 10.18 -18.77 -7.99
C PHE A 311 8.86 -18.97 -7.25
N GLU A 312 8.92 -19.08 -5.93
CA GLU A 312 7.79 -19.35 -5.04
C GLU A 312 7.38 -18.13 -4.21
N LEU A 313 8.19 -17.07 -4.24
CA LEU A 313 7.91 -15.79 -3.59
C LEU A 313 8.30 -14.63 -4.48
N LEU A 314 7.39 -13.66 -4.60
CA LEU A 314 7.65 -12.36 -5.23
C LEU A 314 7.74 -11.28 -4.16
N LYS A 315 8.83 -10.52 -4.11
CA LYS A 315 8.90 -9.24 -3.40
C LYS A 315 8.65 -8.12 -4.41
N HIS A 316 7.42 -7.64 -4.47
CA HIS A 316 7.03 -6.55 -5.36
C HIS A 316 7.30 -5.20 -4.68
N ASP A 317 7.99 -4.30 -5.36
CA ASP A 317 8.46 -3.04 -4.78
C ASP A 317 8.07 -1.78 -5.58
N TYR A 318 8.31 -0.62 -4.96
CA TYR A 318 8.21 0.76 -5.48
C TYR A 318 6.83 1.26 -5.92
N SER A 319 5.74 0.53 -5.65
CA SER A 319 4.39 0.92 -6.09
C SER A 319 4.02 2.37 -5.76
N THR A 320 4.21 2.79 -4.51
CA THR A 320 3.73 4.09 -4.03
C THR A 320 4.54 5.20 -4.64
N CYS A 321 5.86 5.03 -4.67
CA CYS A 321 6.76 5.98 -5.32
C CYS A 321 6.50 6.07 -6.83
N ASP A 322 6.30 4.94 -7.50
CA ASP A 322 6.08 4.83 -8.94
C ASP A 322 4.70 5.31 -9.35
N LEU A 323 3.68 5.22 -8.49
CA LEU A 323 2.35 5.74 -8.78
C LEU A 323 2.23 7.22 -8.42
N PHE A 324 2.87 7.66 -7.32
CA PHE A 324 2.56 8.95 -6.70
C PHE A 324 3.77 9.80 -6.26
N GLU A 325 4.86 9.75 -7.01
CA GLU A 325 5.97 10.74 -6.99
C GLU A 325 6.89 10.71 -5.77
N GLY A 326 6.59 9.89 -4.77
CA GLY A 326 7.41 9.85 -3.57
C GLY A 326 7.09 8.68 -2.64
N PHE A 327 8.05 8.42 -1.76
CA PHE A 327 7.86 7.57 -0.60
C PHE A 327 6.85 8.18 0.37
N GLY A 328 6.17 7.35 1.16
CA GLY A 328 5.11 7.80 2.07
C GLY A 328 5.47 8.98 3.00
N PHE A 329 6.73 9.16 3.38
CA PHE A 329 7.17 10.31 4.20
C PHE A 329 7.14 11.67 3.47
N ASN A 330 7.08 11.67 2.13
CA ASN A 330 6.92 12.87 1.30
C ASN A 330 5.44 13.21 1.05
N LEU A 331 4.52 12.30 1.37
CA LEU A 331 3.09 12.37 1.00
C LEU A 331 2.24 13.14 2.04
N ASN A 332 2.74 14.29 2.50
CA ASN A 332 2.21 15.18 3.56
C ASN A 332 0.68 15.42 3.53
N GLY A 333 -0.12 14.42 3.92
CA GLY A 333 -1.57 14.49 3.87
C GLY A 333 -2.20 14.40 2.46
N SER A 334 -1.43 14.11 1.42
CA SER A 334 -1.96 13.93 0.06
C SER A 334 -1.18 12.84 -0.65
N ILE A 335 -1.89 11.99 -1.39
CA ILE A 335 -1.25 10.88 -2.10
C ILE A 335 -0.33 11.38 -3.22
N THR A 336 -0.62 12.53 -3.84
CA THR A 336 0.25 13.21 -4.84
C THR A 336 0.26 14.72 -4.56
N ASN A 337 1.42 15.36 -4.74
CA ASN A 337 1.61 16.79 -4.55
C ASN A 337 1.70 17.56 -5.87
N GLU A 338 1.89 16.87 -6.99
CA GLU A 338 1.82 17.51 -8.30
C GLU A 338 0.40 17.87 -8.72
N GLU A 339 0.33 18.83 -9.62
CA GLU A 339 -0.88 19.27 -10.26
C GLU A 339 -0.90 18.81 -11.72
N ASN A 340 -2.09 18.72 -12.32
CA ASN A 340 -2.28 18.62 -13.76
C ASN A 340 -1.84 17.32 -14.46
N TRP A 341 -1.89 16.18 -13.79
CA TRP A 341 -1.75 14.86 -14.42
C TRP A 341 -2.91 13.91 -14.10
N THR A 342 -3.07 12.88 -14.93
CA THR A 342 -4.07 11.83 -14.76
C THR A 342 -3.55 10.52 -15.36
N PHE A 343 -4.08 9.39 -14.90
CA PHE A 343 -3.81 8.09 -15.49
C PHE A 343 -4.50 7.94 -16.85
N PHE A 344 -4.04 6.98 -17.65
CA PHE A 344 -4.60 6.62 -18.94
C PHE A 344 -6.10 6.29 -18.85
N ASP A 345 -6.49 5.43 -17.90
CA ASP A 345 -7.91 5.19 -17.59
C ASP A 345 -8.44 6.26 -16.62
N ASN A 346 -8.84 7.40 -17.15
CA ASN A 346 -9.38 8.50 -16.35
C ASN A 346 -10.79 8.25 -15.76
N LYS A 347 -11.38 7.07 -15.99
CA LYS A 347 -12.70 6.68 -15.45
C LYS A 347 -12.62 6.04 -14.07
N LYS A 348 -11.41 5.74 -13.61
CA LYS A 348 -11.12 5.10 -12.33
C LYS A 348 -10.40 6.08 -11.41
N THR A 349 -10.66 5.95 -10.11
CA THR A 349 -9.86 6.67 -9.12
C THR A 349 -8.43 6.11 -9.08
N SER A 350 -7.50 6.89 -8.54
CA SER A 350 -6.13 6.44 -8.24
C SER A 350 -6.13 5.15 -7.39
N ALA A 351 -7.08 5.02 -6.46
CA ALA A 351 -7.22 3.84 -5.62
C ALA A 351 -7.75 2.63 -6.41
N GLU A 352 -8.72 2.81 -7.31
CA GLU A 352 -9.17 1.74 -8.22
C GLU A 352 -8.04 1.24 -9.12
N ILE A 353 -7.24 2.14 -9.69
CA ILE A 353 -6.09 1.78 -10.54
C ILE A 353 -5.02 1.03 -9.73
N THR A 354 -4.74 1.48 -8.50
CA THR A 354 -3.82 0.78 -7.60
C THR A 354 -4.33 -0.62 -7.27
N LEU A 355 -5.62 -0.78 -6.98
CA LEU A 355 -6.25 -2.08 -6.71
C LEU A 355 -6.20 -3.01 -7.91
N ASP A 356 -6.49 -2.51 -9.11
CA ASP A 356 -6.45 -3.29 -10.34
C ASP A 356 -5.01 -3.74 -10.66
N PHE A 357 -4.02 -2.88 -10.42
CA PHE A 357 -2.61 -3.25 -10.50
C PHE A 357 -2.25 -4.36 -9.51
N TYR A 358 -2.67 -4.26 -8.25
CA TYR A 358 -2.41 -5.30 -7.25
C TYR A 358 -3.11 -6.62 -7.56
N ARG A 359 -4.34 -6.57 -8.06
CA ARG A 359 -5.09 -7.75 -8.52
C ARG A 359 -4.40 -8.41 -9.71
N LEU A 360 -3.90 -7.64 -10.68
CA LEU A 360 -3.11 -8.16 -11.80
C LEU A 360 -1.88 -8.93 -11.30
N ILE A 361 -1.14 -8.36 -10.35
CA ILE A 361 0.01 -9.04 -9.73
C ILE A 361 -0.43 -10.37 -9.10
N ARG A 362 -1.50 -10.32 -8.30
CA ARG A 362 -1.99 -11.50 -7.59
C ARG A 362 -2.46 -12.61 -8.53
N GLU A 363 -3.18 -12.26 -9.59
CA GLU A 363 -3.66 -13.16 -10.63
C GLU A 363 -2.51 -13.93 -11.28
N GLU A 364 -1.44 -13.25 -11.68
CA GLU A 364 -0.32 -13.89 -12.38
C GLU A 364 0.60 -14.66 -11.42
N CYS A 365 0.77 -14.17 -10.18
CA CYS A 365 1.54 -14.88 -9.17
C CYS A 365 0.84 -16.14 -8.65
N GLN A 366 -0.50 -16.23 -8.75
CA GLN A 366 -1.31 -17.38 -8.31
C GLN A 366 -0.93 -17.87 -6.89
N ASP A 367 -0.24 -19.00 -6.79
CA ASP A 367 0.17 -19.69 -5.57
C ASP A 367 1.49 -19.17 -4.94
N MET A 368 2.21 -18.28 -5.61
CA MET A 368 3.39 -17.64 -5.01
C MET A 368 3.00 -16.78 -3.81
N VAL A 369 3.84 -16.75 -2.78
CA VAL A 369 3.72 -15.75 -1.71
C VAL A 369 4.13 -14.38 -2.27
N VAL A 370 3.33 -13.34 -2.05
CA VAL A 370 3.67 -11.98 -2.45
C VAL A 370 3.97 -11.16 -1.20
N ILE A 371 5.20 -10.64 -1.14
CA ILE A 371 5.59 -9.57 -0.21
C ILE A 371 5.39 -8.24 -0.92
N SER A 372 4.53 -7.42 -0.35
CA SER A 372 4.31 -6.05 -0.77
C SER A 372 5.37 -5.15 -0.11
N CYS A 373 6.18 -4.49 -0.93
CA CYS A 373 7.22 -3.54 -0.55
C CYS A 373 6.91 -2.21 -1.22
N ASP A 374 7.01 -1.09 -0.48
CA ASP A 374 6.58 0.22 -0.99
C ASP A 374 5.16 0.27 -1.57
N THR A 375 4.28 -0.62 -1.13
CA THR A 375 2.88 -0.63 -1.54
C THR A 375 2.02 0.17 -0.58
N ILE A 376 0.79 0.48 -0.98
CA ILE A 376 -0.24 0.98 -0.07
C ILE A 376 -0.90 -0.22 0.63
N PRO A 377 -0.57 -0.53 1.90
CA PRO A 377 -0.99 -1.78 2.53
C PRO A 377 -2.49 -1.87 2.75
N HIS A 378 -3.16 -0.74 2.94
CA HIS A 378 -4.61 -0.75 3.10
C HIS A 378 -5.35 -1.14 1.81
N LEU A 379 -4.70 -1.02 0.65
CA LEU A 379 -5.22 -1.50 -0.63
C LEU A 379 -4.67 -2.88 -1.00
N SER A 380 -3.50 -3.29 -0.49
CA SER A 380 -2.97 -4.63 -0.72
C SER A 380 -3.47 -5.69 0.27
N ALA A 381 -3.97 -5.30 1.44
CA ALA A 381 -4.57 -6.19 2.41
C ALA A 381 -5.79 -6.91 1.81
N GLY A 382 -5.81 -8.25 1.92
CA GLY A 382 -6.78 -9.09 1.23
C GLY A 382 -6.37 -9.52 -0.19
N ILE A 383 -5.27 -8.98 -0.71
CA ILE A 383 -4.70 -9.35 -2.02
C ILE A 383 -3.35 -10.06 -1.82
N PHE A 384 -2.42 -9.48 -1.07
CA PHE A 384 -1.09 -10.04 -0.82
C PHE A 384 -0.97 -10.63 0.60
N GLU A 385 -0.12 -11.65 0.75
CA GLU A 385 0.05 -12.37 2.02
C GLU A 385 0.86 -11.59 3.05
N LEU A 386 1.82 -10.78 2.59
CA LEU A 386 2.81 -10.13 3.45
C LEU A 386 3.03 -8.68 3.02
N CYS A 387 3.35 -7.84 4.00
CA CYS A 387 3.70 -6.44 3.78
C CYS A 387 4.98 -6.10 4.54
N ARG A 388 5.87 -5.34 3.89
CA ARG A 388 6.99 -4.68 4.55
C ARG A 388 6.49 -3.43 5.28
N ILE A 389 6.57 -3.46 6.61
CA ILE A 389 5.97 -2.45 7.49
C ILE A 389 6.85 -1.22 7.81
N GLY A 390 8.14 -1.26 7.47
CA GLY A 390 9.09 -0.18 7.77
C GLY A 390 10.23 -0.09 6.76
N ASP A 391 10.90 1.07 6.73
CA ASP A 391 12.05 1.33 5.85
C ASP A 391 13.32 0.55 6.27
N ASP A 392 14.39 0.61 5.49
CA ASP A 392 15.52 -0.34 5.59
C ASP A 392 16.15 -0.31 6.98
N THR A 393 16.27 -1.47 7.62
CA THR A 393 17.09 -1.59 8.82
C THR A 393 18.57 -1.64 8.45
N SER A 394 19.46 -1.52 9.44
CA SER A 394 20.89 -1.49 9.18
C SER A 394 21.66 -2.45 10.08
N GLY A 395 22.48 -3.30 9.47
CA GLY A 395 23.49 -4.09 10.19
C GLY A 395 24.67 -3.25 10.70
N LYS A 396 24.78 -1.97 10.31
CA LYS A 396 25.88 -1.06 10.68
C LYS A 396 25.46 0.06 11.62
N SER A 397 24.17 0.43 11.62
CA SER A 397 23.63 1.56 12.39
C SER A 397 22.47 1.13 13.27
N TRP A 398 22.74 0.92 14.56
CA TRP A 398 21.70 0.59 15.53
C TRP A 398 20.61 1.66 15.64
N SER A 399 20.97 2.95 15.51
CA SER A 399 19.99 4.04 15.57
C SER A 399 18.95 3.92 14.46
N ARG A 400 19.38 3.56 13.23
CA ARG A 400 18.48 3.30 12.11
C ARG A 400 17.60 2.07 12.37
N THR A 401 18.16 0.97 12.85
CA THR A 401 17.40 -0.25 13.18
C THR A 401 16.37 -0.01 14.29
N ARG A 402 16.73 0.73 15.34
CA ARG A 402 15.79 1.13 16.38
C ARG A 402 14.67 2.02 15.82
N ALA A 403 15.02 3.01 15.00
CA ALA A 403 14.07 3.95 14.44
C ALA A 403 13.10 3.27 13.45
N LEU A 404 13.60 2.51 12.48
CA LEU A 404 12.79 2.01 11.36
C LEU A 404 12.32 0.56 11.56
N GLY A 405 13.01 -0.23 12.38
CA GLY A 405 12.61 -1.60 12.69
C GLY A 405 11.72 -1.67 13.93
N VAL A 406 12.26 -1.24 15.08
CA VAL A 406 11.56 -1.40 16.37
C VAL A 406 10.29 -0.54 16.44
N ASN A 407 10.30 0.69 15.90
CA ASN A 407 9.08 1.51 15.83
C ASN A 407 7.99 0.83 15.01
N SER A 408 8.33 0.36 13.81
CA SER A 408 7.39 -0.34 12.93
C SER A 408 6.76 -1.55 13.62
N LEU A 409 7.58 -2.40 14.26
CA LEU A 409 7.12 -3.58 14.99
C LEU A 409 6.24 -3.26 16.21
N ALA A 410 6.46 -2.10 16.84
CA ALA A 410 5.71 -1.70 18.04
C ALA A 410 4.30 -1.20 17.73
N PHE A 411 4.07 -0.66 16.52
CA PHE A 411 2.86 0.10 16.21
C PHE A 411 2.06 -0.42 15.01
N ARG A 412 2.69 -1.04 14.01
CA ARG A 412 2.00 -1.49 12.80
C ARG A 412 1.50 -2.92 12.98
N LEU A 413 0.20 -3.11 12.74
CA LEU A 413 -0.54 -4.35 12.95
C LEU A 413 -0.88 -5.05 11.64
#